data_AF-A0A4R1PQ19-F1
#
_entry.id   AF-A0A4R1PQ19-F1
#
_cell.length_a   1.000
_cell.length_b   1.000
_cell.length_c   1.000
_cell.angle_alpha   90.00
_cell.angle_beta   90.00
_cell.angle_gamma   90.00
#
_symmetry.space_group_name_H-M   'P 1'
#
loop_
_entity.id
_entity.type
_entity.pdbx_description
1 polymer ?
#
loop_
_entity_poly.entity_id
_entity_poly.type
_entity_poly.pdbx_seq_one_letter_code
_entity_poly.pdbx_strand_id
1 'polypeptide(L)' 'MKAEDWLATVNAVLEALPDSFEKEHANRLQTILDMLGLILLIQRMTR' A
#
# COMPACT_ATOMS: atom_id res chain seq x y z
N MET A 1 1.25 9.95 -13.04
CA MET A 1 0.97 10.04 -11.61
C MET A 1 2.29 10.11 -10.88
N LYS A 2 2.52 11.09 -10.00
CA LYS A 2 3.79 11.17 -9.26
C LYS A 2 3.81 10.12 -8.14
N ALA A 3 4.99 9.70 -7.69
CA ALA A 3 5.11 8.73 -6.58
C ALA A 3 4.39 9.21 -5.31
N GLU A 4 4.35 10.52 -5.09
CA GLU A 4 3.64 11.18 -3.99
C GLU A 4 2.11 10.99 -4.11
N ASP A 5 1.53 11.15 -5.31
CA ASP A 5 0.10 10.94 -5.56
C ASP A 5 -0.30 9.46 -5.38
N TRP A 6 0.60 8.54 -5.74
CA TRP A 6 0.41 7.10 -5.55
C TRP A 6 0.39 6.74 -4.06
N LEU A 7 1.35 7.24 -3.28
CA LEU A 7 1.39 7.03 -1.83
C LEU A 7 0.15 7.60 -1.13
N ALA A 8 -0.31 8.78 -1.53
CA ALA A 8 -1.53 9.37 -1.00
C ALA A 8 -2.76 8.52 -1.30
N THR A 9 -2.83 7.94 -2.51
CA THR A 9 -3.92 7.04 -2.91
C THR A 9 -3.90 5.74 -2.10
N VAL A 10 -2.73 5.15 -1.90
CA VAL A 10 -2.57 3.93 -1.08
C VAL A 10 -3.00 4.18 0.36
N ASN A 11 -2.56 5.27 0.98
CA ASN A 11 -2.94 5.60 2.35
C ASN A 11 -4.45 5.84 2.47
N ALA A 12 -5.05 6.57 1.52
CA ALA A 12 -6.50 6.79 1.52
C ALA A 12 -7.30 5.49 1.39
N VAL A 13 -6.80 4.53 0.60
CA VAL A 13 -7.42 3.20 0.49
C VAL A 13 -7.30 2.43 1.79
N LEU A 14 -6.14 2.46 2.46
CA LEU A 14 -5.93 1.79 3.74
C LEU A 14 -6.80 2.39 4.86
N GLU A 15 -6.91 3.72 4.93
CA GLU A 15 -7.78 4.42 5.88
C GLU A 15 -9.28 4.18 5.61
N ALA A 16 -9.65 3.90 4.36
CA ALA A 16 -11.02 3.57 3.99
C ALA A 16 -11.39 2.10 4.28
N LEU A 17 -10.43 1.25 4.67
CA LEU A 17 -10.73 -0.13 5.03
C LEU A 17 -11.40 -0.19 6.41
N PRO A 18 -12.48 -0.97 6.56
CA PRO A 18 -13.13 -1.12 7.86
C PRO A 18 -12.22 -1.85 8.85
N ASP A 19 -12.27 -1.50 10.14
CA ASP A 19 -11.42 -2.07 11.20
C ASP A 19 -11.51 -3.60 11.31
N SER A 20 -12.62 -4.20 10.87
CA SER A 20 -12.79 -5.66 10.81
C SER A 20 -11.96 -6.33 9.70
N PHE A 21 -11.60 -5.58 8.66
CA PHE A 21 -10.84 -6.06 7.51
C PHE A 21 -9.41 -6.43 7.90
N GLU A 22 -8.78 -5.67 8.80
CA GLU A 22 -7.45 -6.00 9.31
C GLU A 22 -7.46 -7.32 10.06
N LYS A 23 -8.49 -7.61 10.87
CA LYS A 23 -8.59 -8.87 11.61
C LYS A 23 -8.87 -10.08 10.71
N GLU A 24 -9.71 -9.90 9.70
CA GLU A 24 -10.16 -11.00 8.83
C GLU A 24 -9.18 -11.27 7.68
N HIS A 25 -8.43 -10.25 7.27
CA HIS A 25 -7.55 -10.29 6.10
C HIS A 25 -6.13 -9.78 6.35
N ALA A 26 -5.67 -9.74 7.61
CA ALA A 26 -4.31 -9.33 8.02
C ALA A 26 -3.21 -9.83 7.06
N ASN A 27 -3.25 -11.12 6.72
CA ASN A 27 -2.23 -11.75 5.89
C ASN A 27 -2.27 -11.26 4.43
N ARG A 28 -3.46 -11.00 3.89
CA ARG A 28 -3.64 -10.42 2.54
C ARG A 28 -3.27 -8.95 2.52
N LEU A 29 -3.63 -8.21 3.57
CA LEU A 29 -3.28 -6.81 3.73
C LEU A 29 -1.76 -6.62 3.80
N GLN A 30 -1.08 -7.44 4.60
CA GLN A 30 0.38 -7.45 4.67
C GLN A 30 1.00 -7.77 3.30
N THR A 31 0.46 -8.75 2.57
CA THR A 31 0.94 -9.08 1.22
C THR A 31 0.81 -7.90 0.25
N ILE A 32 -0.31 -7.17 0.31
CA ILE A 32 -0.54 -5.99 -0.53
C ILE A 32 0.43 -4.86 -0.13
N LEU A 33 0.61 -4.62 1.17
CA LEU A 33 1.57 -3.63 1.68
C LEU A 33 3.01 -3.97 1.26
N ASP A 34 3.41 -5.23 1.34
CA ASP A 34 4.73 -5.69 0.93
C ASP A 34 4.95 -5.50 -0.58
N MET A 35 3.95 -5.81 -1.41
CA MET A 35 4.01 -5.55 -2.86
C MET A 35 4.12 -4.06 -3.18
N LEU A 36 3.35 -3.21 -2.47
CA LEU A 36 3.41 -1.76 -2.63
C LEU A 36 4.77 -1.20 -2.20
N GLY A 37 5.33 -1.73 -1.10
CA GLY A 37 6.69 -1.41 -0.63
C GLY A 37 7.77 -1.78 -1.66
N LEU A 38 7.65 -2.95 -2.29
CA LEU A 38 8.56 -3.39 -3.35
C LEU A 38 8.48 -2.48 -4.58
N ILE A 39 7.28 -2.06 -4.99
CA ILE A 39 7.09 -1.13 -6.13
C ILE A 39 7.77 0.21 -5.83
N LEU A 40 7.63 0.74 -4.61
CA LEU A 40 8.29 1.97 -4.19
C LEU A 40 9.82 1.84 -4.17
N LEU A 41 10.34 0.70 -3.71
CA LEU A 41 11.77 0.39 -3.75
C LEU A 41 12.31 0.36 -5.19
N ILE A 42 11.60 -0.31 -6.09
CA ILE A 42 11.97 -0.38 -7.52
C ILE A 42 11.97 1.02 -8.14
N GLN A 43 10.93 1.82 -7.88
CA GLN A 43 10.87 3.21 -8.36
C GLN A 43 12.02 4.07 -7.83
N ARG A 44 12.45 3.84 -6.59
CA ARG A 44 13.62 4.55 -6.01
C ARG A 44 14.94 4.12 -6.65
N MET A 45 15.08 2.87 -7.08
CA MET A 45 16.29 2.38 -7.75
C MET A 45 16.38 2.74 -9.24
N THR A 46 15.24 3.02 -9.88
CA THR A 46 15.17 3.40 -11.31
C THR A 46 15.22 4.92 -11.55
N ARG A 47 15.38 5.71 -10.48
CA ARG A 47 15.49 7.18 -10.51
C ARG A 47 16.88 7.61 -10.07
#